data_AF-A0A249DYN9-F1
#
_entry.id   AF-A0A249DYN9-F1
#
_cell.length_a   1.000
_cell.length_b   1.000
_cell.length_c   1.000
_cell.angle_alpha   90.00
_cell.angle_beta   90.00
_cell.angle_gamma   90.00
#
_symmetry.space_group_name_H-M   'P 1'
#
loop_
_entity.id
_entity.type
_entity.pdbx_description
1 polymer ?
#
loop_
_entity_poly.entity_id
_entity_poly.type
_entity_poly.pdbx_seq_one_letter_code
_entity_poly.pdbx_strand_id
1 'polypeptide(L)'
;MNTHFSFKKMTLTLLLLTFGLGEVDAILTKTKRHIKGEMPKLKNKNNQDGVDLSTTATDNFKIGDELILSYRYSDPDGDEDDSTTTVRWSAIFDSKNGSNEIEIDQSRITNKSANSTGNGESKLKITSQIEKASNFKVSITATSKSGDPHLGKSFVINDIFKNPYGDSISNKIEKNLSLRGSIAGIYDSEDKSFSKNLINEEEQIKVGRTYVFRLWSGADKNVDLTSKVKYEWRLLGQSASDNITTPPEGFKTKIFNRDFIVPNNEEAKKITNSKDGAQGFNLAVDWK
;
A
#
# COMPACT_ATOMS: atom_id res chain seq x y z
N MET A 1 -22.98 -101.12 -42.91
CA MET A 1 -23.18 -99.98 -41.99
C MET A 1 -21.82 -99.38 -41.71
N ASN A 2 -21.53 -98.09 -41.84
CA ASN A 2 -22.33 -96.96 -42.29
C ASN A 2 -21.40 -95.95 -42.97
N THR A 3 -22.00 -95.29 -43.95
CA THR A 3 -21.46 -94.44 -45.00
C THR A 3 -21.05 -93.04 -44.51
N HIS A 4 -19.93 -92.55 -45.02
CA HIS A 4 -19.68 -91.12 -45.23
C HIS A 4 -20.77 -90.54 -46.14
N PHE A 5 -21.19 -89.27 -45.93
CA PHE A 5 -21.07 -88.18 -46.91
C PHE A 5 -21.64 -86.85 -46.36
N SER A 6 -21.34 -85.78 -47.11
CA SER A 6 -21.06 -84.41 -46.70
C SER A 6 -22.02 -83.38 -47.34
N PHE A 7 -22.12 -82.23 -46.66
CA PHE A 7 -22.43 -80.85 -47.10
C PHE A 7 -23.79 -80.41 -47.73
N LYS A 8 -24.32 -79.35 -47.08
CA LYS A 8 -24.99 -78.11 -47.56
C LYS A 8 -25.98 -78.19 -48.74
N LYS A 9 -27.24 -77.82 -48.45
CA LYS A 9 -28.11 -77.06 -49.37
C LYS A 9 -28.97 -76.01 -48.63
N MET A 10 -28.75 -74.76 -49.02
CA MET A 10 -29.71 -73.66 -49.24
C MET A 10 -30.67 -73.20 -48.13
N THR A 11 -30.40 -71.96 -47.69
CA THR A 11 -31.29 -70.84 -47.36
C THR A 11 -32.66 -70.84 -48.06
N LEU A 12 -33.77 -70.59 -47.33
CA LEU A 12 -34.87 -69.62 -47.62
C LEU A 12 -36.01 -69.78 -46.56
N THR A 13 -36.11 -68.98 -45.48
CA THR A 13 -36.88 -67.70 -45.35
C THR A 13 -38.29 -67.88 -44.72
N LEU A 14 -38.39 -67.38 -43.49
CA LEU A 14 -39.48 -66.59 -42.90
C LEU A 14 -40.84 -67.24 -42.55
N LEU A 15 -41.15 -67.24 -41.25
CA LEU A 15 -42.34 -66.51 -40.79
C LEU A 15 -42.08 -65.87 -39.43
N LEU A 16 -42.10 -64.54 -39.43
CA LEU A 16 -42.06 -63.66 -38.27
C LEU A 16 -43.13 -64.05 -37.24
N LEU A 17 -42.70 -64.28 -36.01
CA LEU A 17 -43.47 -63.90 -34.83
C LEU A 17 -42.61 -62.94 -34.03
N THR A 18 -42.89 -61.68 -34.31
CA THR A 18 -42.36 -60.45 -33.72
C THR A 18 -42.56 -60.44 -32.22
N PHE A 19 -41.59 -60.97 -31.48
CA PHE A 19 -41.23 -60.36 -30.20
C PHE A 19 -40.24 -59.27 -30.54
N GLY A 20 -40.73 -58.03 -30.57
CA GLY A 20 -39.90 -56.85 -30.78
C GLY A 20 -38.80 -56.84 -29.73
N LEU A 21 -37.59 -57.18 -30.15
CA LEU A 21 -36.40 -56.56 -29.60
C LEU A 21 -36.51 -55.09 -29.99
N GLY A 22 -37.24 -54.31 -29.18
CA GLY A 22 -37.09 -52.87 -29.23
C GLY A 22 -35.63 -52.60 -28.92
N GLU A 23 -34.85 -52.24 -29.93
CA GLU A 23 -33.61 -51.54 -29.68
C GLU A 23 -34.02 -50.30 -28.89
N VAL A 24 -33.76 -50.31 -27.58
CA VAL A 24 -33.86 -49.10 -26.78
C VAL A 24 -32.63 -48.29 -27.16
N ASP A 25 -32.73 -47.57 -28.27
CA ASP A 25 -31.76 -46.54 -28.59
C ASP A 25 -31.71 -45.56 -27.42
N ALA A 26 -30.50 -45.23 -26.98
CA ALA A 26 -30.30 -44.15 -26.02
C ALA A 26 -30.68 -42.83 -26.69
N ILE A 27 -31.92 -42.38 -26.51
CA ILE A 27 -32.38 -41.08 -26.98
C ILE A 27 -31.82 -40.02 -26.03
N LEU A 28 -30.73 -39.37 -26.42
CA LEU A 28 -30.26 -38.16 -25.77
C LEU A 28 -31.29 -37.04 -26.00
N THR A 29 -31.86 -36.52 -24.92
CA THR A 29 -32.83 -35.42 -25.01
C THR A 29 -32.15 -34.14 -25.53
N LYS A 30 -32.92 -33.25 -26.18
CA LYS A 30 -32.42 -31.92 -26.56
C LYS A 30 -31.89 -31.19 -25.32
N THR A 31 -30.78 -30.47 -25.48
CA THR A 31 -30.16 -29.73 -24.38
C THR A 31 -31.12 -28.69 -23.79
N LYS A 32 -31.13 -28.56 -22.47
CA LYS A 32 -31.70 -27.38 -21.78
C LYS A 32 -30.70 -26.21 -21.85
N ARG A 33 -31.11 -25.02 -21.40
CA ARG A 33 -30.21 -23.85 -21.25
C ARG A 33 -29.04 -24.18 -20.31
N HIS A 34 -27.96 -23.39 -20.38
CA HIS A 34 -26.77 -23.53 -19.53
C HIS A 34 -27.15 -23.60 -18.04
N ILE A 35 -26.44 -24.46 -17.30
CA ILE A 35 -26.55 -24.52 -15.84
C ILE A 35 -25.85 -23.28 -15.28
N LYS A 36 -26.53 -22.56 -14.39
CA LYS A 36 -25.95 -21.44 -13.65
C LYS A 36 -25.69 -21.85 -12.21
N GLY A 37 -24.58 -21.37 -11.68
CA GLY A 37 -24.27 -21.40 -10.27
C GLY A 37 -24.94 -20.28 -9.48
N GLU A 38 -24.55 -20.15 -8.22
CA GLU A 38 -24.88 -19.05 -7.33
C GLU A 38 -23.88 -17.89 -7.45
N MET A 39 -24.30 -16.69 -7.06
CA MET A 39 -23.42 -15.52 -7.05
C MET A 39 -22.42 -15.60 -5.88
N PRO A 40 -21.15 -15.21 -6.10
CA PRO A 40 -20.18 -15.06 -5.02
C PRO A 40 -20.59 -13.95 -4.04
N LYS A 41 -20.23 -14.10 -2.77
CA LYS A 41 -20.62 -13.20 -1.68
C LYS A 41 -19.41 -12.77 -0.87
N LEU A 42 -19.40 -11.50 -0.45
CA LEU A 42 -18.48 -10.99 0.57
C LEU A 42 -19.22 -10.76 1.88
N LYS A 43 -18.61 -11.22 2.97
CA LYS A 43 -19.15 -11.13 4.33
C LYS A 43 -18.19 -10.37 5.24
N ASN A 44 -18.74 -9.52 6.09
CA ASN A 44 -18.00 -8.91 7.18
C ASN A 44 -17.77 -9.92 8.33
N LYS A 45 -17.07 -9.52 9.39
CA LYS A 45 -16.77 -10.33 10.57
C LYS A 45 -18.03 -10.84 11.29
N ASN A 46 -19.12 -10.08 11.21
CA ASN A 46 -20.43 -10.43 11.79
C ASN A 46 -21.25 -11.35 10.88
N ASN A 47 -20.66 -11.83 9.78
CA ASN A 47 -21.26 -12.74 8.80
C ASN A 47 -22.44 -12.12 8.01
N GLN A 48 -22.46 -10.79 7.91
CA GLN A 48 -23.41 -10.03 7.11
C GLN A 48 -22.78 -9.63 5.78
N ASP A 49 -23.59 -9.35 4.75
CA ASP A 49 -23.08 -8.88 3.45
C ASP A 49 -22.31 -7.57 3.64
N GLY A 50 -20.99 -7.61 3.39
CA GLY A 50 -20.16 -6.45 3.62
C GLY A 50 -18.68 -6.75 3.76
N VAL A 51 -17.96 -5.72 4.17
CA VAL A 51 -16.52 -5.70 4.39
C VAL A 51 -16.22 -4.85 5.62
N ASP A 52 -15.12 -5.11 6.29
CA ASP A 52 -14.66 -4.38 7.47
C ASP A 52 -13.44 -3.53 7.15
N LEU A 53 -13.34 -2.37 7.79
CA LEU A 53 -12.18 -1.50 7.72
C LEU A 53 -11.44 -1.45 9.05
N SER A 54 -10.11 -1.49 8.99
CA SER A 54 -9.22 -1.30 10.14
C SER A 54 -7.96 -0.55 9.73
N THR A 55 -7.09 -0.25 10.70
CA THR A 55 -5.85 0.49 10.48
C THR A 55 -4.75 0.02 11.43
N THR A 56 -3.49 0.20 11.04
CA THR A 56 -2.33 0.06 11.93
C THR A 56 -2.09 1.29 12.80
N ALA A 57 -2.72 2.42 12.48
CA ALA A 57 -2.58 3.66 13.23
C ALA A 57 -3.15 3.50 14.65
N THR A 58 -2.37 3.89 15.66
CA THR A 58 -2.80 3.84 17.08
C THR A 58 -3.39 5.16 17.56
N ASP A 59 -3.06 6.28 16.90
CA ASP A 59 -3.51 7.64 17.23
C ASP A 59 -4.00 8.40 15.99
N ASN A 60 -3.18 9.26 15.40
CA ASN A 60 -3.47 9.96 14.16
C ASN A 60 -2.68 9.29 13.04
N PHE A 61 -3.24 9.28 11.84
CA PHE A 61 -2.55 8.70 10.69
C PHE A 61 -1.20 9.39 10.42
N LYS A 62 -0.20 8.57 10.11
CA LYS A 62 1.17 8.95 9.78
C LYS A 62 1.62 8.23 8.51
N ILE A 63 2.70 8.72 7.90
CA ILE A 63 3.30 8.05 6.74
C ILE A 63 3.77 6.68 7.21
N GLY A 64 3.43 5.65 6.44
CA GLY A 64 3.75 4.27 6.76
C GLY A 64 2.61 3.49 7.39
N ASP A 65 1.61 4.16 7.97
CA ASP A 65 0.40 3.47 8.45
C ASP A 65 -0.36 2.83 7.29
N GLU A 66 -1.08 1.76 7.57
CA GLU A 66 -1.87 1.02 6.60
C GLU A 66 -3.36 1.13 6.90
N LEU A 67 -4.15 1.38 5.86
CA LEU A 67 -5.59 1.21 5.84
C LEU A 67 -5.88 -0.19 5.31
N ILE A 68 -6.70 -0.93 6.04
CA ILE A 68 -6.94 -2.35 5.77
C ILE A 68 -8.43 -2.55 5.49
N LEU A 69 -8.75 -3.07 4.32
CA LEU A 69 -10.06 -3.64 4.01
C LEU A 69 -9.96 -5.15 4.17
N SER A 70 -10.87 -5.74 4.94
CA SER A 70 -10.93 -7.18 5.17
C SER A 70 -12.33 -7.71 4.89
N TYR A 71 -12.40 -8.94 4.40
CA TYR A 71 -13.67 -9.59 4.07
C TYR A 71 -13.55 -11.10 4.13
N ARG A 72 -14.70 -11.75 4.23
CA ARG A 72 -14.84 -13.18 3.99
C ARG A 72 -15.50 -13.46 2.65
N TYR A 73 -14.82 -14.18 1.79
CA TYR A 73 -15.38 -14.67 0.54
C TYR A 73 -16.15 -15.97 0.78
N SER A 74 -17.28 -16.11 0.11
CA SER A 74 -18.07 -17.34 0.09
C SER A 74 -18.68 -17.51 -1.30
N ASP A 75 -18.43 -18.68 -1.87
CA ASP A 75 -19.05 -19.13 -3.11
C ASP A 75 -19.67 -20.52 -2.87
N PRO A 76 -21.00 -20.69 -3.05
CA PRO A 76 -21.68 -21.95 -2.81
C PRO A 76 -21.26 -23.10 -3.74
N ASP A 77 -20.75 -22.77 -4.93
CA ASP A 77 -20.29 -23.75 -5.92
C ASP A 77 -18.82 -24.13 -5.72
N GLY A 78 -18.13 -23.43 -4.80
CA GLY A 78 -16.75 -23.72 -4.41
C GLY A 78 -15.69 -23.03 -5.28
N ASP A 79 -16.09 -22.01 -6.05
CA ASP A 79 -15.15 -21.24 -6.87
C ASP A 79 -14.17 -20.43 -6.02
N GLU A 80 -12.95 -20.24 -6.54
CA GLU A 80 -11.92 -19.42 -5.87
C GLU A 80 -12.25 -17.92 -5.95
N ASP A 81 -11.76 -17.17 -4.97
CA ASP A 81 -11.90 -15.72 -4.90
C ASP A 81 -10.97 -14.98 -5.86
N ASP A 82 -11.53 -14.02 -6.60
CA ASP A 82 -10.81 -13.05 -7.43
C ASP A 82 -11.23 -11.59 -7.16
N SER A 83 -11.90 -11.35 -6.02
CA SER A 83 -12.49 -10.05 -5.68
C SER A 83 -11.45 -8.93 -5.54
N THR A 84 -10.20 -9.26 -5.21
CA THR A 84 -9.11 -8.27 -5.07
C THR A 84 -8.78 -7.54 -6.38
N THR A 85 -9.07 -8.12 -7.54
CA THR A 85 -8.86 -7.48 -8.86
C THR A 85 -9.76 -6.24 -9.05
N THR A 86 -10.85 -6.17 -8.29
CA THR A 86 -11.84 -5.08 -8.35
C THR A 86 -11.63 -4.02 -7.28
N VAL A 87 -10.67 -4.20 -6.37
CA VAL A 87 -10.45 -3.24 -5.28
C VAL A 87 -9.90 -1.93 -5.83
N ARG A 88 -10.55 -0.82 -5.51
CA ARG A 88 -10.11 0.54 -5.85
C ARG A 88 -10.12 1.42 -4.62
N TRP A 89 -8.97 1.99 -4.29
CA TRP A 89 -8.84 3.00 -3.24
C TRP A 89 -8.68 4.39 -3.86
N SER A 90 -9.31 5.38 -3.26
CA SER A 90 -9.17 6.79 -3.64
C SER A 90 -8.86 7.64 -2.42
N ALA A 91 -8.00 8.64 -2.60
CA ALA A 91 -7.75 9.70 -1.64
C ALA A 91 -8.66 10.90 -1.93
N ILE A 92 -9.29 11.45 -0.89
CA ILE A 92 -10.14 12.63 -0.99
C ILE A 92 -9.37 13.81 -0.39
N PHE A 93 -9.25 14.91 -1.13
CA PHE A 93 -8.58 16.13 -0.70
C PHE A 93 -9.58 17.28 -0.64
N ASP A 94 -9.70 17.91 0.53
CA ASP A 94 -10.50 19.13 0.64
C ASP A 94 -9.79 20.29 -0.09
N SER A 95 -10.53 20.99 -0.94
CA SER A 95 -10.09 22.24 -1.57
C SER A 95 -11.08 23.35 -1.28
N LYS A 96 -10.68 24.62 -1.50
CA LYS A 96 -11.57 25.78 -1.33
C LYS A 96 -12.83 25.71 -2.21
N ASN A 97 -12.79 24.94 -3.30
CA ASN A 97 -13.88 24.83 -4.28
C ASN A 97 -14.62 23.47 -4.18
N GLY A 98 -14.42 22.70 -3.11
CA GLY A 98 -14.99 21.36 -2.93
C GLY A 98 -13.93 20.28 -2.70
N SER A 99 -14.35 19.03 -2.55
CA SER A 99 -13.41 17.90 -2.46
C SER A 99 -12.97 17.42 -3.84
N ASN A 100 -11.69 17.07 -3.97
CA ASN A 100 -11.16 16.38 -5.13
C ASN A 100 -10.89 14.91 -4.77
N GLU A 101 -11.32 13.97 -5.61
CA GLU A 101 -11.04 12.55 -5.46
C GLU A 101 -9.93 12.15 -6.44
N ILE A 102 -8.89 11.48 -5.93
CA ILE A 102 -7.80 10.95 -6.74
C ILE A 102 -7.72 9.45 -6.49
N GLU A 103 -7.88 8.65 -7.54
CA GLU A 103 -7.66 7.20 -7.48
C GLU A 103 -6.18 6.91 -7.20
N ILE A 104 -5.92 5.96 -6.30
CA ILE A 104 -4.58 5.57 -5.89
C ILE A 104 -4.06 4.46 -6.80
N ASP A 105 -2.82 4.64 -7.25
CA ASP A 105 -2.11 3.65 -8.06
C ASP A 105 -2.06 2.28 -7.37
N GLN A 106 -2.40 1.22 -8.13
CA GLN A 106 -2.45 -0.16 -7.66
C GLN A 106 -1.10 -0.67 -7.12
N SER A 107 0.03 -0.11 -7.56
CA SER A 107 1.36 -0.42 -7.01
C SER A 107 1.52 -0.08 -5.53
N ARG A 108 0.63 0.75 -4.96
CA ARG A 108 0.62 1.13 -3.54
C ARG A 108 -0.33 0.29 -2.69
N ILE A 109 -1.01 -0.67 -3.32
CA ILE A 109 -2.02 -1.52 -2.70
C ILE A 109 -1.47 -2.94 -2.67
N THR A 110 -1.44 -3.54 -1.48
CA THR A 110 -1.12 -4.96 -1.32
C THR A 110 -2.41 -5.74 -1.15
N ASN A 111 -2.68 -6.64 -2.09
CA ASN A 111 -3.88 -7.45 -2.10
C ASN A 111 -3.57 -8.91 -1.75
N LYS A 112 -4.49 -9.54 -1.04
CA LYS A 112 -4.48 -10.96 -0.74
C LYS A 112 -5.90 -11.50 -0.93
N SER A 113 -6.12 -12.27 -1.99
CA SER A 113 -7.42 -12.95 -2.18
C SER A 113 -7.69 -13.93 -1.04
N ALA A 114 -8.97 -14.18 -0.78
CA ALA A 114 -9.38 -15.18 0.19
C ALA A 114 -8.85 -16.56 -0.19
N ASN A 115 -8.24 -17.24 0.77
CA ASN A 115 -7.84 -18.63 0.62
C ASN A 115 -8.98 -19.57 1.08
N SER A 116 -8.71 -20.87 1.18
CA SER A 116 -9.69 -21.88 1.61
C SER A 116 -10.30 -21.66 3.01
N THR A 117 -9.75 -20.76 3.83
CA THR A 117 -10.35 -20.33 5.12
C THR A 117 -11.14 -19.03 5.02
N GLY A 118 -11.38 -18.53 3.81
CA GLY A 118 -12.38 -17.53 3.47
C GLY A 118 -11.93 -16.08 3.62
N ASN A 119 -10.77 -15.74 4.20
CA ASN A 119 -10.44 -14.34 4.49
C ASN A 119 -9.57 -13.69 3.41
N GLY A 120 -10.11 -12.65 2.76
CA GLY A 120 -9.39 -11.78 1.83
C GLY A 120 -9.08 -10.40 2.45
N GLU A 121 -8.06 -9.73 1.90
CA GLU A 121 -7.54 -8.46 2.42
C GLU A 121 -7.04 -7.55 1.28
N SER A 122 -7.21 -6.24 1.45
CA SER A 122 -6.56 -5.19 0.68
C SER A 122 -5.98 -4.12 1.60
N LYS A 123 -4.69 -3.83 1.46
CA LYS A 123 -3.94 -2.88 2.28
C LYS A 123 -3.47 -1.70 1.46
N LEU A 124 -3.82 -0.50 1.89
CA LEU A 124 -3.30 0.76 1.34
C LEU A 124 -2.32 1.38 2.34
N LYS A 125 -1.07 1.57 1.94
CA LYS A 125 -0.07 2.27 2.76
C LYS A 125 -0.17 3.79 2.57
N ILE A 126 -0.26 4.54 3.66
CA ILE A 126 -0.25 6.01 3.66
C ILE A 126 1.16 6.48 3.29
N THR A 127 1.22 7.34 2.26
CA THR A 127 2.48 7.88 1.73
C THR A 127 2.41 9.41 1.65
N SER A 128 3.55 10.06 1.46
CA SER A 128 3.64 11.54 1.40
C SER A 128 2.81 12.18 0.27
N GLN A 129 2.41 11.41 -0.74
CA GLN A 129 1.56 11.88 -1.83
C GLN A 129 0.09 12.01 -1.41
N ILE A 130 -0.36 11.16 -0.49
CA ILE A 130 -1.74 11.11 0.02
C ILE A 130 -1.86 11.57 1.47
N GLU A 131 -0.77 12.14 2.03
CA GLU A 131 -0.71 12.60 3.42
C GLU A 131 -1.69 13.74 3.73
N LYS A 132 -2.08 14.51 2.71
CA LYS A 132 -3.02 15.64 2.84
C LYS A 132 -4.47 15.23 2.57
N ALA A 133 -4.72 13.95 2.36
CA ALA A 133 -6.08 13.46 2.19
C ALA A 133 -6.90 13.80 3.45
N SER A 134 -8.10 14.34 3.28
CA SER A 134 -9.07 14.51 4.36
C SER A 134 -9.82 13.21 4.66
N ASN A 135 -9.91 12.32 3.67
CA ASN A 135 -10.58 11.03 3.77
C ASN A 135 -10.07 10.05 2.71
N PHE A 136 -10.46 8.78 2.83
CA PHE A 136 -10.34 7.79 1.77
C PHE A 136 -11.70 7.21 1.41
N LYS A 137 -11.77 6.71 0.19
CA LYS A 137 -12.86 5.90 -0.33
C LYS A 137 -12.31 4.59 -0.81
N VAL A 138 -13.08 3.52 -0.64
CA VAL A 138 -12.72 2.20 -1.14
C VAL A 138 -13.93 1.52 -1.74
N SER A 139 -13.71 0.79 -2.83
CA SER A 139 -14.71 -0.08 -3.44
C SER A 139 -14.17 -1.47 -3.74
N ILE A 140 -15.05 -2.46 -3.71
CA ILE A 140 -14.77 -3.86 -4.01
C ILE A 140 -16.03 -4.54 -4.53
N THR A 141 -15.90 -5.49 -5.46
CA THR A 141 -16.98 -6.32 -5.99
C THR A 141 -16.65 -7.79 -5.77
N ALA A 142 -17.62 -8.53 -5.21
CA ALA A 142 -17.50 -9.99 -5.09
C ALA A 142 -17.26 -10.59 -6.48
N THR A 143 -16.14 -11.28 -6.66
CA THR A 143 -15.74 -11.83 -7.96
C THR A 143 -15.23 -13.25 -7.77
N SER A 144 -15.82 -14.20 -8.49
CA SER A 144 -15.36 -15.58 -8.56
C SER A 144 -14.44 -15.77 -9.76
N LYS A 145 -13.43 -16.62 -9.59
CA LYS A 145 -12.43 -16.88 -10.63
C LYS A 145 -12.98 -17.69 -11.81
N SER A 146 -13.94 -18.57 -11.57
CA SER A 146 -14.45 -19.53 -12.58
C SER A 146 -15.98 -19.65 -12.68
N GLY A 147 -16.75 -19.06 -11.76
CA GLY A 147 -18.20 -19.27 -11.69
C GLY A 147 -19.02 -18.52 -12.74
N ASP A 148 -20.19 -19.05 -13.11
CA ASP A 148 -21.23 -18.33 -13.86
C ASP A 148 -22.49 -18.24 -13.01
N PRO A 149 -22.76 -17.09 -12.36
CA PRO A 149 -22.19 -15.76 -12.63
C PRO A 149 -20.85 -15.45 -11.92
N HIS A 150 -19.95 -14.76 -12.63
CA HIS A 150 -18.65 -14.33 -12.09
C HIS A 150 -18.74 -13.21 -11.05
N LEU A 151 -19.77 -12.35 -11.13
CA LEU A 151 -19.88 -11.14 -10.32
C LEU A 151 -21.05 -11.23 -9.34
N GLY A 152 -20.78 -10.83 -8.10
CA GLY A 152 -21.77 -10.62 -7.07
C GLY A 152 -21.93 -9.14 -6.73
N LYS A 153 -22.21 -8.85 -5.45
CA LYS A 153 -22.50 -7.50 -4.96
C LYS A 153 -21.25 -6.61 -4.89
N SER A 154 -21.39 -5.34 -5.28
CA SER A 154 -20.39 -4.29 -5.07
C SER A 154 -20.64 -3.52 -3.77
N PHE A 155 -19.55 -3.17 -3.09
CA PHE A 155 -19.54 -2.35 -1.88
C PHE A 155 -18.70 -1.10 -2.15
N VAL A 156 -19.28 0.08 -1.87
CA VAL A 156 -18.61 1.37 -2.05
C VAL A 156 -18.68 2.15 -0.73
N ILE A 157 -17.53 2.34 -0.10
CA ILE A 157 -17.39 3.07 1.16
C ILE A 157 -16.80 4.44 0.84
N ASN A 158 -17.66 5.47 0.81
CA ASN A 158 -17.27 6.84 0.46
C ASN A 158 -16.50 7.57 1.58
N ASP A 159 -16.60 7.05 2.81
CA ASP A 159 -15.97 7.60 4.01
C ASP A 159 -15.52 6.43 4.89
N ILE A 160 -14.20 6.22 5.00
CA ILE A 160 -13.63 5.10 5.77
C ILE A 160 -13.95 5.18 7.28
N PHE A 161 -14.38 6.34 7.77
CA PHE A 161 -14.83 6.54 9.16
C PHE A 161 -16.32 6.22 9.34
N LYS A 162 -17.04 5.93 8.25
CA LYS A 162 -18.49 5.66 8.23
C LYS A 162 -18.81 4.56 7.21
N ASN A 163 -18.27 3.37 7.43
CA ASN A 163 -18.59 2.18 6.67
C ASN A 163 -20.01 1.66 7.02
N PRO A 164 -20.95 1.65 6.07
CA PRO A 164 -22.30 1.13 6.31
C PRO A 164 -22.40 -0.41 6.19
N TYR A 165 -21.31 -1.09 5.82
CA TYR A 165 -21.28 -2.53 5.52
C TYR A 165 -20.50 -3.36 6.55
N GLY A 166 -19.92 -2.74 7.57
CA GLY A 166 -19.11 -3.42 8.59
C GLY A 166 -18.41 -2.43 9.50
N ASP A 167 -17.29 -2.83 10.09
CA ASP A 167 -16.48 -1.95 10.92
C ASP A 167 -15.96 -0.75 10.13
N SER A 168 -15.93 0.40 10.81
CA SER A 168 -15.29 1.63 10.34
C SER A 168 -13.98 1.86 11.06
N ILE A 169 -13.10 2.67 10.47
CA ILE A 169 -11.92 3.14 11.18
C ILE A 169 -12.34 4.23 12.19
N SER A 170 -11.78 4.20 13.41
CA SER A 170 -12.09 5.17 14.48
C SER A 170 -11.15 6.38 14.50
N ASN A 171 -9.90 6.22 14.02
CA ASN A 171 -8.88 7.25 13.96
C ASN A 171 -9.16 8.22 12.81
N LYS A 172 -8.89 9.52 12.97
CA LYS A 172 -9.09 10.52 11.89
C LYS A 172 -7.78 10.87 11.20
N ILE A 173 -7.85 11.23 9.92
CA ILE A 173 -6.70 11.81 9.21
C ILE A 173 -6.59 13.27 9.62
N GLU A 174 -5.52 13.59 10.36
CA GLU A 174 -5.19 14.97 10.61
C GLU A 174 -4.65 15.61 9.34
N LYS A 175 -5.19 16.79 9.00
CA LYS A 175 -4.73 17.59 7.84
C LYS A 175 -3.25 17.98 7.92
N ASN A 176 -2.64 17.85 9.10
CA ASN A 176 -1.24 18.08 9.34
C ASN A 176 -0.65 16.80 9.89
N LEU A 177 -0.21 15.93 8.99
CA LEU A 177 0.46 14.70 9.35
C LEU A 177 1.61 15.02 10.32
N SER A 178 1.61 14.36 11.47
CA SER A 178 2.70 14.51 12.43
C SER A 178 3.98 13.98 11.79
N LEU A 179 5.05 14.79 11.70
CA LEU A 179 6.40 14.35 11.32
C LEU A 179 7.02 13.39 12.37
N ARG A 180 6.25 12.93 13.37
CA ARG A 180 6.68 11.90 14.32
C ARG A 180 7.03 10.61 13.58
N GLY A 181 8.25 10.12 13.79
CA GLY A 181 8.81 8.96 13.10
C GLY A 181 9.69 9.33 11.90
N SER A 182 9.67 10.59 11.45
CA SER A 182 10.64 11.07 10.47
C SER A 182 12.05 11.06 11.05
N ILE A 183 13.03 10.77 10.20
CA ILE A 183 14.44 10.72 10.57
C ILE A 183 15.17 11.84 9.85
N ALA A 184 15.60 12.83 10.63
CA ALA A 184 16.48 13.88 10.17
C ALA A 184 17.90 13.33 9.97
N GLY A 185 18.60 13.85 8.97
CA GLY A 185 20.01 13.59 8.80
C GLY A 185 20.77 14.70 8.12
N ILE A 186 22.05 14.78 8.46
CA ILE A 186 23.05 15.65 7.84
C ILE A 186 24.03 14.73 7.12
N TYR A 187 24.32 15.00 5.86
CA TYR A 187 25.16 14.15 5.02
C TYR A 187 26.19 15.01 4.30
N ASP A 188 27.38 14.47 4.03
CA ASP A 188 28.28 15.08 3.06
C ASP A 188 27.58 15.09 1.69
N SER A 189 27.64 16.22 0.97
CA SER A 189 27.05 16.34 -0.36
C SER A 189 27.59 15.32 -1.37
N GLU A 190 28.78 14.75 -1.13
CA GLU A 190 29.38 13.67 -1.93
C GLU A 190 28.76 12.30 -1.63
N ASP A 191 28.12 12.09 -0.46
CA ASP A 191 27.40 10.86 -0.14
C ASP A 191 26.04 10.82 -0.85
N LYS A 192 26.04 10.30 -2.08
CA LYS A 192 24.82 10.14 -2.88
C LYS A 192 23.87 9.05 -2.35
N SER A 193 24.37 8.16 -1.49
CA SER A 193 23.58 7.07 -0.91
C SER A 193 22.89 7.46 0.39
N PHE A 194 23.25 8.61 0.98
CA PHE A 194 22.83 9.03 2.31
C PHE A 194 23.01 7.92 3.34
N SER A 195 24.09 7.16 3.25
CA SER A 195 24.36 6.01 4.12
C SER A 195 24.90 6.45 5.47
N LYS A 196 25.67 7.55 5.52
CA LYS A 196 26.31 8.04 6.74
C LYS A 196 25.61 9.30 7.25
N ASN A 197 24.69 9.13 8.20
CA ASN A 197 24.05 10.26 8.87
C ASN A 197 25.00 10.84 9.93
N LEU A 198 25.39 12.10 9.81
CA LEU A 198 26.34 12.78 10.70
C LEU A 198 25.68 13.33 11.98
N ILE A 199 24.36 13.25 12.12
CA ILE A 199 23.70 13.67 13.35
C ILE A 199 24.08 12.70 14.49
N ASN A 200 24.59 13.26 15.59
CA ASN A 200 25.11 12.53 16.77
C ASN A 200 26.35 11.66 16.51
N GLU A 201 27.02 11.85 15.38
CA GLU A 201 28.32 11.23 15.12
C GLU A 201 29.47 12.12 15.60
N GLU A 202 30.58 11.52 16.00
CA GLU A 202 31.80 12.24 16.42
C GLU A 202 32.69 12.65 15.24
N GLU A 203 32.29 12.32 14.00
CA GLU A 203 33.09 12.64 12.84
C GLU A 203 33.26 14.14 12.64
N GLN A 204 34.51 14.56 12.49
CA GLN A 204 34.85 15.95 12.28
C GLN A 204 34.44 16.41 10.87
N ILE A 205 33.55 17.40 10.84
CA ILE A 205 33.21 18.13 9.61
C ILE A 205 34.39 19.00 9.14
N LYS A 206 34.51 19.20 7.83
CA LYS A 206 35.65 19.89 7.22
C LYS A 206 35.26 21.26 6.69
N VAL A 207 36.12 22.24 6.93
CA VAL A 207 36.03 23.57 6.29
C VAL A 207 36.08 23.43 4.76
N GLY A 208 35.24 24.20 4.07
CA GLY A 208 35.10 24.18 2.61
C GLY A 208 34.29 23.02 2.04
N ARG A 209 33.86 22.06 2.87
CA ARG A 209 32.95 20.98 2.43
C ARG A 209 31.50 21.43 2.45
N THR A 210 30.71 20.82 1.57
CA THR A 210 29.28 21.06 1.44
C THR A 210 28.50 19.92 2.09
N TYR A 211 27.53 20.27 2.92
CA TYR A 211 26.66 19.34 3.62
C TYR A 211 25.20 19.59 3.25
N VAL A 212 24.44 18.51 3.24
CA VAL A 212 23.02 18.52 2.85
C VAL A 212 22.16 18.00 4.00
N PHE A 213 21.01 18.63 4.19
CA PHE A 213 20.00 18.17 5.12
C PHE A 213 18.99 17.30 4.38
N ARG A 214 18.62 16.17 5.00
CA ARG A 214 17.51 15.35 4.54
C ARG A 214 16.59 14.98 5.69
N LEU A 215 15.29 15.08 5.46
CA LEU A 215 14.26 14.57 6.35
C LEU A 215 13.59 13.37 5.69
N TRP A 216 13.73 12.18 6.26
CA TRP A 216 13.17 10.96 5.71
C TRP A 216 11.88 10.58 6.42
N SER A 217 10.95 9.92 5.73
CA SER A 217 9.72 9.41 6.36
C SER A 217 9.95 8.36 7.44
N GLY A 218 11.11 7.71 7.47
CA GLY A 218 11.47 6.65 8.40
C GLY A 218 12.91 6.17 8.19
N ALA A 219 13.32 5.14 8.94
CA ALA A 219 14.68 4.57 8.90
C ALA A 219 15.05 3.91 7.58
N ASP A 220 14.05 3.50 6.80
CA ASP A 220 14.21 2.92 5.47
C ASP A 220 14.59 3.94 4.39
N LYS A 221 14.48 5.25 4.69
CA LYS A 221 14.84 6.36 3.78
C LYS A 221 14.19 6.28 2.40
N ASN A 222 13.02 5.68 2.29
CA ASN A 222 12.33 5.47 1.02
C ASN A 222 11.64 6.73 0.48
N VAL A 223 11.38 7.74 1.32
CA VAL A 223 10.71 8.98 0.94
C VAL A 223 11.39 10.18 1.55
N ASP A 224 11.84 11.10 0.69
CA ASP A 224 12.41 12.40 1.08
C ASP A 224 11.29 13.42 1.33
N LEU A 225 11.22 13.91 2.58
CA LEU A 225 10.28 14.90 3.08
C LEU A 225 10.91 16.30 3.25
N THR A 226 12.17 16.49 2.84
CA THR A 226 12.91 17.75 3.08
C THR A 226 12.20 18.97 2.51
N SER A 227 11.55 18.83 1.35
CA SER A 227 10.79 19.91 0.71
C SER A 227 9.51 20.32 1.48
N LYS A 228 9.11 19.54 2.48
CA LYS A 228 7.91 19.78 3.30
C LYS A 228 8.19 20.66 4.51
N VAL A 229 9.46 20.83 4.88
CA VAL A 229 9.87 21.61 6.04
C VAL A 229 10.65 22.85 5.63
N LYS A 230 10.63 23.88 6.48
CA LYS A 230 11.60 24.97 6.41
C LYS A 230 12.70 24.69 7.41
N TYR A 231 13.95 24.89 6.99
CA TYR A 231 15.08 24.65 7.87
C TYR A 231 16.18 25.71 7.73
N GLU A 232 16.93 25.87 8.81
CA GLU A 232 18.09 26.76 8.92
C GLU A 232 19.29 26.00 9.51
N TRP A 233 20.46 26.17 8.91
CA TRP A 233 21.69 25.63 9.47
C TRP A 233 22.14 26.39 10.70
N ARG A 234 22.62 25.65 11.70
CA ARG A 234 23.13 26.18 12.97
C ARG A 234 24.51 25.61 13.26
N LEU A 235 25.32 26.39 13.97
CA LEU A 235 26.55 25.92 14.60
C LEU A 235 26.31 25.81 16.11
N LEU A 236 26.65 24.68 16.70
CA LEU A 236 26.49 24.41 18.15
C LEU A 236 27.81 23.94 18.76
N GLY A 237 27.95 24.10 20.07
CA GLY A 237 29.11 23.64 20.82
C GLY A 237 30.03 24.80 21.20
N GLN A 238 31.33 24.54 21.19
CA GLN A 238 32.34 25.49 21.66
C GLN A 238 33.51 25.55 20.68
N SER A 239 34.04 26.75 20.46
CA SER A 239 35.25 26.97 19.67
C SER A 239 36.43 26.12 20.14
N ALA A 240 37.34 25.76 19.24
CA ALA A 240 38.47 24.88 19.53
C ALA A 240 39.51 25.45 20.53
N SER A 241 39.76 26.76 20.52
CA SER A 241 40.85 27.38 21.27
C SER A 241 40.46 28.61 22.09
N ASP A 242 39.44 29.38 21.67
CA ASP A 242 39.06 30.63 22.35
C ASP A 242 37.87 30.54 23.32
N ASN A 243 37.42 29.31 23.61
CA ASN A 243 36.35 28.96 24.57
C ASN A 243 35.00 29.67 24.36
N ILE A 244 34.73 30.24 23.18
CA ILE A 244 33.43 30.79 22.83
C ILE A 244 32.41 29.66 22.69
N THR A 245 31.41 29.67 23.56
CA THR A 245 30.30 28.71 23.55
C THR A 245 29.10 29.29 22.82
N THR A 246 28.40 28.45 22.05
CA THR A 246 27.17 28.86 21.35
C THR A 246 26.03 29.13 22.34
N PRO A 247 25.08 30.03 21.99
CA PRO A 247 23.83 30.11 22.73
C PRO A 247 23.02 28.80 22.60
N PRO A 248 21.99 28.57 23.44
CA PRO A 248 21.20 27.34 23.43
C PRO A 248 20.60 26.98 22.06
N GLU A 249 20.21 27.98 21.28
CA GLU A 249 19.67 27.83 19.91
C GLU A 249 20.73 27.70 18.81
N GLY A 250 22.01 27.69 19.18
CA GLY A 250 23.15 27.72 18.27
C GLY A 250 23.34 29.06 17.55
N PHE A 251 24.51 29.26 16.94
CA PHE A 251 24.72 30.40 16.07
C PHE A 251 23.93 30.24 14.76
N LYS A 252 23.16 31.27 14.43
CA LYS A 252 22.33 31.32 13.21
C LYS A 252 23.19 31.62 12.00
N THR A 253 23.27 30.69 11.06
CA THR A 253 24.02 30.89 9.81
C THR A 253 23.25 31.75 8.81
N LYS A 254 21.93 31.91 8.97
CA LYS A 254 21.01 32.53 8.00
C LYS A 254 20.97 31.83 6.64
N ILE A 255 21.42 30.58 6.58
CA ILE A 255 21.33 29.73 5.39
C ILE A 255 20.08 28.87 5.51
N PHE A 256 19.07 29.19 4.69
CA PHE A 256 17.76 28.53 4.70
C PHE A 256 17.54 27.66 3.46
N ASN A 257 16.95 26.49 3.67
CA ASN A 257 16.41 25.60 2.62
C ASN A 257 17.37 25.32 1.46
N ARG A 258 18.67 25.23 1.77
CA ARG A 258 19.73 24.95 0.79
C ARG A 258 20.90 24.24 1.47
N ASP A 259 21.84 23.78 0.68
CA ASP A 259 23.05 23.13 1.15
C ASP A 259 23.96 24.13 1.92
N PHE A 260 24.72 23.63 2.89
CA PHE A 260 25.63 24.45 3.68
C PHE A 260 27.07 24.14 3.35
N ILE A 261 27.79 25.17 2.89
CA ILE A 261 29.23 25.11 2.72
C ILE A 261 29.84 25.60 4.03
N VAL A 262 30.67 24.79 4.69
CA VAL A 262 31.36 25.21 5.91
C VAL A 262 32.33 26.34 5.55
N PRO A 263 32.11 27.57 6.04
CA PRO A 263 32.91 28.72 5.65
C PRO A 263 34.33 28.62 6.21
N ASN A 264 35.26 29.36 5.59
CA ASN A 264 36.60 29.54 6.14
C ASN A 264 36.56 30.36 7.45
N ASN A 265 37.68 30.43 8.17
CA ASN A 265 37.69 31.06 9.50
C ASN A 265 37.32 32.56 9.46
N GLU A 266 37.71 33.30 8.42
CA GLU A 266 37.38 34.73 8.30
C GLU A 266 35.88 34.98 8.11
N GLU A 267 35.22 34.16 7.28
CA GLU A 267 33.78 34.26 7.05
C GLU A 267 32.99 33.72 8.24
N ALA A 268 33.42 32.59 8.81
CA ALA A 268 32.78 31.96 9.96
C ALA A 268 32.82 32.86 11.20
N LYS A 269 33.90 33.64 11.39
CA LYS A 269 34.02 34.59 12.49
C LYS A 269 32.90 35.65 12.50
N LYS A 270 32.33 35.99 11.34
CA LYS A 270 31.18 36.91 11.25
C LYS A 270 29.91 36.31 11.86
N ILE A 271 29.86 34.99 12.02
CA ILE A 271 28.74 34.23 12.59
C ILE A 271 28.99 33.91 14.06
N THR A 272 30.19 33.40 14.38
CA THR A 272 30.51 32.86 15.71
C THR A 272 31.22 33.85 16.64
N ASN A 273 31.76 34.94 16.09
CA ASN A 273 32.67 35.86 16.77
C ASN A 273 33.99 35.22 17.28
N SER A 274 34.27 33.96 16.93
CA SER A 274 35.47 33.23 17.32
C SER A 274 36.62 33.45 16.34
N LYS A 275 37.84 33.51 16.86
CA LYS A 275 39.08 33.51 16.07
C LYS A 275 39.27 32.18 15.33
N ASP A 276 38.70 31.09 15.86
CA ASP A 276 38.70 29.77 15.25
C ASP A 276 37.64 29.65 14.13
N GLY A 277 36.83 30.69 13.93
CA GLY A 277 35.76 30.68 12.95
C GLY A 277 34.71 29.62 13.26
N ALA A 278 34.64 28.57 12.44
CA ALA A 278 33.72 27.44 12.62
C ALA A 278 34.37 26.25 13.34
N GLN A 279 35.68 26.26 13.56
CA GLN A 279 36.40 25.11 14.12
C GLN A 279 36.06 24.92 15.61
N GLY A 280 35.77 23.67 15.99
CA GLY A 280 35.28 23.29 17.32
C GLY A 280 33.76 23.22 17.42
N PHE A 281 33.03 23.93 16.55
CA PHE A 281 31.58 23.86 16.50
C PHE A 281 31.09 22.67 15.65
N ASN A 282 29.99 22.06 16.09
CA ASN A 282 29.26 21.02 15.39
C ASN A 282 28.17 21.64 14.51
N LEU A 283 27.83 20.94 13.43
CA LEU A 283 26.78 21.34 12.51
C LEU A 283 25.42 20.78 12.97
N ALA A 284 24.39 21.61 12.91
CA ALA A 284 23.03 21.20 13.18
C ALA A 284 22.03 21.92 12.27
N VAL A 285 20.76 21.49 12.34
CA VAL A 285 19.66 22.05 11.56
C VAL A 285 18.46 22.28 12.47
N ASP A 286 17.96 23.52 12.47
CA ASP A 286 16.68 23.91 13.06
C ASP A 286 15.61 23.84 11.98
N TRP A 287 14.67 22.89 12.06
CA TRP A 287 13.64 22.66 11.05
C TRP A 287 12.22 22.67 11.63
N LYS A 288 11.26 23.11 10.82
CA LYS A 288 9.84 23.34 11.18
C LYS A 288 8.89 23.03 10.04
#